data_AF-A0AA97G3U8-F1
#
_entry.id   AF-A0AA97G3U8-F1
#
_cell.length_a   1.000
_cell.length_b   1.000
_cell.length_c   1.000
_cell.angle_alpha   90.00
_cell.angle_beta   90.00
_cell.angle_gamma   90.00
#
_symmetry.space_group_name_H-M   'P 1'
#
loop_
_entity.id
_entity.type
_entity.pdbx_description
1 polymer ?
#
loop_
_entity_poly.entity_id
_entity_poly.type
_entity_poly.pdbx_seq_one_letter_code
_entity_poly.pdbx_strand_id
1 'polypeptide(L)'
;MESVIILFLCGLALYQLSLRQDKMAEQLIAQTFNRFERRYNDITYSCLNSTVVKKQLHGFPALPLVPSVNYTARALCYSENKNWFWFDASIRNMKLCSTSITPVSQPEACDALSSDPEVLSQYFPENKDNESKAETST
;
A
#
# COMPACT_ATOMS: atom_id res chain seq x y z
N MET A 1 -29.24 -22.52 -26.02
CA MET A 1 -28.01 -21.79 -26.40
C MET A 1 -28.07 -20.32 -25.98
N GLU A 2 -29.22 -19.65 -26.11
CA GLU A 2 -29.40 -18.25 -25.73
C GLU A 2 -29.03 -17.94 -24.26
N SER A 3 -29.45 -18.78 -23.31
CA SER A 3 -29.13 -18.57 -21.88
C SER A 3 -27.63 -18.66 -21.55
N VAL A 4 -26.87 -19.47 -22.30
CA VAL A 4 -25.41 -19.61 -22.11
C VAL A 4 -24.68 -18.38 -22.65
N ILE A 5 -25.13 -17.86 -23.80
CA ILE A 5 -24.59 -16.63 -24.39
C ILE A 5 -24.85 -15.43 -23.45
N ILE A 6 -26.04 -15.34 -22.86
CA ILE A 6 -26.38 -14.29 -21.88
C ILE A 6 -25.49 -14.38 -20.65
N LEU A 7 -25.29 -15.57 -20.07
CA LEU A 7 -24.41 -15.76 -18.91
C LEU A 7 -22.96 -15.36 -19.22
N PHE A 8 -22.47 -15.68 -20.42
CA PHE A 8 -21.13 -15.28 -20.85
C PHE A 8 -21.00 -13.75 -20.97
N LEU A 9 -21.97 -13.08 -21.58
CA LEU A 9 -22.00 -11.61 -21.68
C LEU A 9 -22.08 -10.95 -20.31
N CYS A 10 -22.90 -11.47 -19.39
CA CYS A 10 -22.99 -10.99 -18.02
C CYS A 10 -21.66 -11.15 -17.27
N GLY A 11 -21.00 -12.31 -17.39
CA GLY A 11 -19.68 -12.55 -16.79
C GLY A 11 -18.64 -11.56 -17.32
N LEU A 12 -18.61 -11.34 -18.64
CA LEU A 12 -17.69 -10.40 -19.27
C LEU A 12 -17.96 -8.95 -18.84
N ALA A 13 -19.23 -8.56 -18.70
CA ALA A 13 -19.61 -7.23 -18.20
C ALA A 13 -19.15 -7.02 -16.75
N LEU A 14 -19.36 -8.02 -15.88
CA LEU A 14 -18.94 -7.97 -14.48
C LEU A 14 -17.41 -7.92 -14.36
N TYR A 15 -16.69 -8.67 -15.20
CA TYR A 15 -15.22 -8.61 -15.28
C TYR A 15 -14.71 -7.21 -15.66
N GLN A 16 -15.30 -6.61 -16.69
CA GLN A 16 -14.90 -5.27 -17.12
C GLN A 16 -15.21 -4.22 -16.04
N LEU A 17 -16.33 -4.39 -15.33
CA LEU A 17 -16.68 -3.51 -14.22
C LEU A 17 -15.67 -3.64 -13.07
N SER A 18 -15.26 -4.85 -12.69
CA SER A 18 -14.28 -5.04 -11.62
C SER A 18 -12.93 -4.40 -11.97
N LEU A 19 -12.44 -4.59 -13.20
CA LEU A 19 -11.20 -3.96 -13.66
C LEU A 19 -11.27 -2.43 -13.64
N ARG A 20 -12.41 -1.84 -14.01
CA ARG A 20 -12.60 -0.38 -13.97
C ARG A 20 -12.62 0.14 -12.55
N GLN A 21 -13.28 -0.60 -11.65
CA GLN A 21 -13.36 -0.25 -10.24
C GLN A 21 -11.99 -0.26 -9.56
N ASP A 22 -11.17 -1.28 -9.82
CA ASP A 22 -9.81 -1.35 -9.27
C ASP A 22 -8.98 -0.15 -9.72
N LYS A 23 -9.05 0.21 -11.02
CA LYS A 23 -8.37 1.41 -11.54
C LYS A 23 -8.88 2.70 -10.89
N MET A 24 -10.18 2.82 -10.66
CA MET A 24 -10.75 3.99 -9.99
C MET A 24 -10.27 4.08 -8.54
N ALA A 25 -10.24 2.97 -7.80
CA ALA A 25 -9.75 2.93 -6.44
C ALA A 25 -8.27 3.35 -6.38
N GLU A 26 -7.43 2.82 -7.28
CA GLU A 26 -6.02 3.22 -7.38
C GLU A 26 -5.85 4.72 -7.66
N GLN A 27 -6.63 5.27 -8.59
CA GLN A 27 -6.59 6.71 -8.90
C GLN A 27 -7.02 7.56 -7.70
N LEU A 28 -8.08 7.16 -6.99
CA LEU A 28 -8.53 7.85 -5.79
C LEU A 28 -7.46 7.84 -4.69
N ILE A 29 -6.80 6.69 -4.48
CA ILE A 29 -5.70 6.57 -3.53
C ILE A 29 -4.55 7.48 -3.93
N ALA A 30 -4.12 7.45 -5.21
CA ALA A 30 -3.01 8.25 -5.69
C ALA A 30 -3.27 9.76 -5.57
N GLN A 31 -4.48 10.21 -5.94
CA GLN A 31 -4.88 11.60 -5.80
C GLN A 31 -4.89 12.05 -4.33
N THR A 32 -5.37 11.18 -3.45
CA THR A 32 -5.42 11.43 -2.01
C THR A 32 -4.01 11.48 -1.43
N PHE A 33 -3.17 10.52 -1.78
CA PHE A 33 -1.77 10.45 -1.36
C PHE A 33 -1.02 11.74 -1.71
N ASN A 34 -1.09 12.20 -2.95
CA ASN A 34 -0.37 13.40 -3.40
C ASN A 34 -0.77 14.70 -2.68
N ARG A 35 -1.90 14.72 -1.98
CA ARG A 35 -2.42 15.91 -1.28
C ARG A 35 -2.36 15.79 0.23
N PHE A 36 -2.05 14.60 0.76
CA PHE A 36 -2.17 14.35 2.18
C PHE A 36 -0.88 14.69 2.92
N GLU A 37 -1.01 15.54 3.92
CA GLU A 37 0.05 15.90 4.84
C GLU A 37 -0.52 15.97 6.26
N ARG A 38 0.34 15.70 7.25
CA ARG A 38 -0.03 15.78 8.65
C ARG A 38 1.16 16.12 9.50
N ARG A 39 0.96 17.00 10.50
CA ARG A 39 1.99 17.40 11.44
C ARG A 39 1.85 16.64 12.75
N TYR A 40 2.95 16.10 13.25
CA TYR A 40 3.06 15.47 14.57
C TYR A 40 4.34 15.96 15.24
N ASN A 41 4.25 16.41 16.50
CA ASN A 41 5.40 16.81 17.32
C ASN A 41 6.44 17.65 16.56
N ASP A 42 5.96 18.72 15.92
CA ASP A 42 6.75 19.67 15.12
C ASP A 42 7.29 19.16 13.77
N ILE A 43 7.10 17.88 13.45
CA ILE A 43 7.49 17.26 12.17
C ILE A 43 6.28 17.21 11.23
N THR A 44 6.43 17.74 10.02
CA THR A 44 5.42 17.61 8.96
C THR A 44 5.72 16.38 8.11
N TYR A 45 4.79 15.43 8.10
CA TYR A 45 4.81 14.26 7.25
C TYR A 45 3.97 14.57 6.01
N SER A 46 4.63 14.74 4.87
CA SER A 46 3.97 14.97 3.58
C SER A 46 4.18 13.77 2.69
N CYS A 47 3.09 13.20 2.18
CA CYS A 47 3.13 12.10 1.23
C CYS A 47 3.77 12.52 -0.10
N LEU A 48 3.56 13.77 -0.52
CA LEU A 48 4.08 14.31 -1.79
C LEU A 48 5.62 14.29 -1.86
N ASN A 49 6.28 14.61 -0.75
CA ASN A 49 7.74 14.71 -0.64
C ASN A 49 8.34 13.47 0.04
N SER A 50 7.70 12.31 -0.13
CA SER A 50 8.14 11.07 0.49
C SER A 50 8.32 9.97 -0.54
N THR A 51 9.32 9.13 -0.31
CA THR A 51 9.54 7.93 -1.12
C THR A 51 8.65 6.82 -0.60
N VAL A 52 7.80 6.25 -1.45
CA VAL A 52 7.02 5.05 -1.12
C VAL A 52 7.94 3.85 -1.20
N VAL A 53 8.19 3.21 -0.07
CA VAL A 53 9.11 2.06 0.06
C VAL A 53 8.35 0.74 -0.08
N LYS A 54 7.12 0.67 0.46
CA LYS A 54 6.26 -0.51 0.35
C LYS A 54 4.81 -0.07 0.14
N LYS A 55 4.10 -0.74 -0.77
CA LYS A 55 2.67 -0.50 -1.02
C LYS A 55 1.91 -1.81 -0.87
N GLN A 56 0.81 -1.76 -0.15
CA GLN A 56 -0.15 -2.84 -0.01
C GLN A 56 -1.52 -2.29 -0.38
N LEU A 57 -2.16 -2.94 -1.35
CA LEU A 57 -3.53 -2.64 -1.74
C LEU A 57 -4.35 -3.91 -1.57
N HIS A 58 -5.44 -3.82 -0.83
CA HIS A 58 -6.35 -4.93 -0.61
C HIS A 58 -7.77 -4.50 -0.96
N GLY A 59 -8.39 -5.21 -1.90
CA GLY A 59 -9.80 -5.07 -2.25
C GLY A 59 -10.63 -6.17 -1.60
N PHE A 60 -11.83 -5.84 -1.12
CA PHE A 60 -12.77 -6.80 -0.55
C PHE A 60 -14.18 -6.62 -1.17
N PRO A 61 -14.82 -7.69 -1.65
CA PRO A 61 -14.30 -9.07 -1.74
C PRO A 61 -13.27 -9.25 -2.88
N ALA A 62 -12.20 -10.00 -2.62
CA ALA A 62 -11.17 -10.34 -3.61
C ALA A 62 -11.59 -11.56 -4.45
N LEU A 63 -12.73 -11.48 -5.13
CA LEU A 63 -13.26 -12.57 -5.95
C LEU A 63 -13.18 -12.22 -7.44
N PRO A 64 -12.74 -13.16 -8.30
CA PRO A 64 -12.77 -12.95 -9.73
C PRO A 64 -14.22 -12.73 -10.18
N LEU A 65 -14.43 -11.77 -11.10
CA LEU A 65 -15.75 -11.39 -11.62
C LEU A 65 -16.69 -10.71 -10.63
N VAL A 66 -16.25 -10.45 -9.39
CA VAL A 66 -17.04 -9.72 -8.41
C VAL A 66 -16.40 -8.35 -8.18
N PRO A 67 -17.13 -7.25 -8.45
CA PRO A 67 -16.66 -5.91 -8.14
C PRO A 67 -16.34 -5.76 -6.64
N SER A 68 -15.13 -5.30 -6.32
CA SER A 68 -14.74 -4.98 -4.95
C SER A 68 -15.47 -3.71 -4.49
N VAL A 69 -16.10 -3.78 -3.31
CA VAL A 69 -16.86 -2.67 -2.74
C VAL A 69 -16.05 -1.88 -1.71
N ASN A 70 -15.03 -2.50 -1.11
CA ASN A 70 -14.15 -1.86 -0.15
C ASN A 70 -12.70 -2.03 -0.60
N TYR A 71 -11.90 -0.99 -0.43
CA TYR A 71 -10.46 -1.04 -0.62
C TYR A 71 -9.76 -0.46 0.59
N THR A 72 -8.67 -1.08 0.97
CA THR A 72 -7.74 -0.56 1.97
C THR A 72 -6.36 -0.50 1.34
N ALA A 73 -5.75 0.67 1.39
CA ALA A 73 -4.39 0.89 0.92
C ALA A 73 -3.52 1.28 2.11
N ARG A 74 -2.33 0.70 2.15
CA ARG A 74 -1.31 0.99 3.14
C ARG A 74 0.02 1.15 2.44
N ALA A 75 0.71 2.26 2.69
CA ALA A 75 2.00 2.55 2.10
C ALA A 75 3.01 2.94 3.17
N LEU A 76 4.16 2.27 3.20
CA LEU A 76 5.31 2.67 4.02
C LEU A 76 6.06 3.75 3.26
N CYS A 77 6.25 4.89 3.89
CA CYS A 77 6.89 6.04 3.28
C CYS A 77 8.10 6.47 4.11
N TYR A 78 9.12 6.93 3.38
CA TYR A 78 10.31 7.54 3.94
C TYR A 78 10.37 9.01 3.52
N SER A 79 10.29 9.91 4.50
CA SER A 79 10.32 11.35 4.28
C SER A 79 11.74 11.84 3.97
N GLU A 80 11.87 12.95 3.24
CA GLU A 80 13.13 13.70 3.09
C GLU A 80 13.81 14.02 4.44
N ASN A 81 13.02 14.24 5.50
CA ASN A 81 13.52 14.47 6.86
C ASN A 81 13.99 13.19 7.57
N LYS A 82 14.15 12.07 6.85
CA LYS A 82 14.57 10.75 7.34
C LYS A 82 13.64 10.13 8.37
N ASN A 83 12.35 10.45 8.30
CA ASN A 83 11.32 9.90 9.17
C ASN A 83 10.46 8.87 8.43
N TRP A 84 10.15 7.78 9.11
CA TRP A 84 9.27 6.73 8.62
C TRP A 84 7.82 6.98 9.02
N PHE A 85 6.90 6.65 8.13
CA PHE A 85 5.48 6.70 8.44
C PHE A 85 4.66 5.77 7.54
N TRP A 86 3.52 5.31 8.06
CA TRP A 86 2.47 4.67 7.28
C TRP A 86 1.50 5.71 6.77
N PHE A 87 1.18 5.63 5.49
CA PHE A 87 -0.04 6.22 4.94
C PHE A 87 -1.09 5.12 4.80
N ASP A 88 -2.25 5.30 5.44
CA ASP A 88 -3.38 4.39 5.35
C ASP A 88 -4.56 5.11 4.71
N ALA A 89 -5.23 4.46 3.75
CA ALA A 89 -6.45 4.96 3.14
C ALA A 89 -7.49 3.85 3.06
N SER A 90 -8.74 4.19 3.35
CA SER A 90 -9.88 3.29 3.14
C SER A 90 -10.88 3.92 2.18
N ILE A 91 -11.28 3.12 1.19
CA ILE A 91 -12.34 3.45 0.24
C ILE A 91 -13.48 2.47 0.47
N ARG A 92 -14.71 2.98 0.58
CA ARG A 92 -15.93 2.16 0.56
C ARG A 92 -16.90 2.71 -0.47
N ASN A 93 -17.49 1.84 -1.28
CA ASN A 93 -18.39 2.21 -2.36
C ASN A 93 -17.81 3.32 -3.27
N MET A 94 -16.52 3.20 -3.63
CA MET A 94 -15.77 4.19 -4.41
C MET A 94 -15.74 5.61 -3.83
N LYS A 95 -15.92 5.74 -2.52
CA LYS A 95 -15.72 6.98 -1.79
C LYS A 95 -14.62 6.79 -0.76
N LEU A 96 -13.71 7.76 -0.70
CA LEU A 96 -12.71 7.83 0.35
C LEU A 96 -13.41 8.02 1.70
N CYS A 97 -13.21 7.08 2.62
CA CYS A 97 -13.83 7.11 3.94
C CYS A 97 -12.87 7.61 5.02
N SER A 98 -11.60 7.21 4.94
CA SER A 98 -10.60 7.60 5.92
C SER A 98 -9.22 7.65 5.31
N THR A 99 -8.41 8.55 5.85
CA THR A 99 -6.99 8.71 5.53
C THR A 99 -6.23 9.03 6.81
N SER A 100 -5.10 8.38 7.02
CA SER A 100 -4.23 8.65 8.16
C SER A 100 -2.77 8.57 7.78
N ILE A 101 -1.98 9.36 8.50
CA ILE A 101 -0.53 9.18 8.59
C ILE A 101 -0.25 8.75 10.01
N THR A 102 0.53 7.68 10.16
CA THR A 102 0.98 7.16 11.45
C THR A 102 2.51 7.16 11.43
N PRO A 103 3.19 7.97 12.26
CA PRO A 103 4.64 7.91 12.40
C PRO A 103 5.08 6.52 12.85
N VAL A 104 6.24 6.07 12.35
CA VAL A 104 6.76 4.72 12.59
C VAL A 104 8.18 4.82 13.10
N SER A 105 8.52 3.97 14.07
CA SER A 105 9.88 3.88 14.57
C SER A 105 10.78 3.14 13.56
N GLN A 106 12.09 3.45 13.57
CA GLN A 106 13.05 2.75 12.73
C GLN A 106 13.02 1.21 12.84
N PRO A 107 12.91 0.58 14.04
CA PRO A 107 12.79 -0.88 14.14
C PRO A 107 11.50 -1.41 13.52
N GLU A 108 10.36 -0.76 13.74
CA GLU A 108 9.09 -1.17 13.12
C GLU A 108 9.12 -1.09 11.59
N ALA A 109 9.80 -0.07 11.04
CA ALA A 109 9.99 0.06 9.60
C ALA A 109 10.91 -1.05 9.04
N CYS A 110 11.95 -1.42 9.78
CA CYS A 110 12.84 -2.54 9.45
C CYS A 110 12.06 -3.87 9.43
N ASP A 111 11.28 -4.12 10.48
CA ASP A 111 10.45 -5.32 10.60
C ASP A 111 9.43 -5.42 9.46
N ALA A 112 8.83 -4.30 9.06
CA ALA A 112 7.90 -4.25 7.93
C ALA A 112 8.55 -4.58 6.56
N LEU A 113 9.86 -4.37 6.44
CA LEU A 113 10.66 -4.65 5.24
C LEU A 113 11.39 -5.98 5.29
N SER A 114 11.29 -6.74 6.40
CA SER A 114 11.92 -8.05 6.56
C SER A 114 11.59 -9.05 5.44
N SER A 115 10.40 -8.94 4.83
CA SER A 115 10.00 -9.78 3.71
C SER A 115 10.67 -9.41 2.37
N ASP A 116 11.29 -8.23 2.27
CA ASP A 116 11.83 -7.64 1.04
C ASP A 116 13.33 -7.30 1.23
N PRO A 117 14.23 -8.29 1.21
CA PRO A 117 15.63 -8.14 1.64
C PRO A 117 16.43 -7.14 0.80
N GLU A 118 16.12 -6.99 -0.49
CA GLU A 118 16.78 -6.02 -1.37
C GLU A 118 16.50 -4.58 -0.89
N VAL A 119 15.23 -4.28 -0.64
CA VAL A 119 14.78 -2.96 -0.17
C VAL A 119 15.28 -2.71 1.24
N LEU A 120 15.22 -3.71 2.12
CA LEU A 120 15.77 -3.62 3.47
C LEU A 120 17.26 -3.25 3.43
N SER A 121 18.05 -3.90 2.55
CA SER A 121 19.48 -3.63 2.43
C SER A 121 19.81 -2.23 1.91
N GLN A 122 18.89 -1.60 1.17
CA GLN A 122 19.05 -0.24 0.65
C GLN A 122 18.83 0.83 1.74
N TYR A 123 17.85 0.61 2.62
CA TYR A 123 17.48 1.59 3.65
C TYR A 123 18.09 1.30 5.03
N PHE A 124 18.53 0.06 5.28
CA PHE A 124 19.12 -0.41 6.55
C PHE A 124 20.42 -1.19 6.30
N PRO A 125 21.51 -0.52 5.83
CA PRO A 125 22.74 -1.20 5.45
C PRO A 125 23.50 -1.84 6.64
N GLU A 126 23.30 -1.35 7.87
CA GLU A 126 23.99 -1.84 9.08
C GLU A 126 23.60 -3.28 9.50
N ASN A 127 22.50 -3.84 8.99
CA ASN A 127 22.12 -5.23 9.29
C ASN A 127 22.99 -6.28 8.56
N LYS A 128 23.78 -5.89 7.55
CA LYS A 128 24.71 -6.81 6.85
C LYS A 128 25.87 -7.28 7.73
N ASP A 129 26.24 -6.48 8.72
CA ASP A 129 27.43 -6.76 9.56
C ASP A 129 27.13 -7.71 10.73
N ASN A 130 25.85 -7.96 11.04
CA ASN A 130 25.45 -8.88 12.11
C ASN A 130 25.17 -10.31 11.62
N GLU A 131 24.76 -10.49 10.35
CA GLU A 131 24.61 -11.84 9.76
C GLU A 131 25.98 -12.48 9.47
N SER A 132 26.97 -11.67 9.09
CA SER A 132 28.33 -12.15 8.77
C SER A 132 29.19 -12.51 9.98
N LYS A 133 28.78 -12.18 11.22
CA LYS A 133 29.49 -12.60 12.45
C LYS A 133 28.94 -13.87 13.09
N ALA A 134 27.76 -14.33 12.70
CA ALA A 134 27.16 -15.54 13.27
C ALA A 134 27.78 -16.83 12.70
N GLU A 135 28.36 -16.79 11.50
CA GLU A 135 28.89 -17.98 10.82
C GLU A 135 30.37 -18.29 11.12
N THR A 136 31.06 -17.47 11.92
CA THR A 136 32.50 -17.68 12.22
C THR A 136 32.81 -17.97 13.69
N SER A 137 31.79 -18.22 14.51
CA SER A 137 31.94 -18.56 15.94
C SER A 137 31.31 -19.93 16.25
N THR A 138 31.84 -20.98 15.62
CA THR A 138 31.73 -22.38 16.08
C THR A 138 33.03 -23.10 15.82
#